data_AF-A0A8T6N1L3-F1
#
_entry.id   AF-A0A8T6N1L3-F1
#
_cell.length_a   1.000
_cell.length_b   1.000
_cell.length_c   1.000
_cell.angle_alpha   90.00
_cell.angle_beta   90.00
_cell.angle_gamma   90.00
#
_symmetry.space_group_name_H-M   'P 1'
#
loop_
_entity.id
_entity.type
_entity.pdbx_description
1 polymer ?
#
loop_
_entity_poly.entity_id
_entity_poly.type
_entity_poly.pdbx_seq_one_letter_code
_entity_poly.pdbx_strand_id
1 'polypeptide(L)'
;MNPLLETILVAMRDAFLAVTVFVAVMVLLFSWLQYLTAGKFVDWIRSSKRWQPLIGALMGVIPGCGGAIIMMPMFAKGYVTYGTVLATLIATLGDSAFVLFGAVIQDDQFLAPVILVHLISFLAGAIWGYGADFLMITPESPFGMKRKIQRRNLAVQTSEDRVEKKEMTDIISNLPREEPGTLSYKIVHSGYKLWWLVTMVGFILAVLLIFWLAREPSYNPELSWDLSTRDGILTVVGVVGTLLSLVLYIAGKSFIADDTEATIGDKLHSFDETLTHAASETAFVTTWVLAAYLVFEGLLLSTGATESDLATNVDGPGAIAIAATIGLIPGCGPQIIAMTAYVEGILSFPALVANAISQDGDALFPLLVRHRTASLWATVHTLLPGLICGLFLLWIGVDPP
;
A
#
# COMPACT_ATOMS: atom_id res chain seq x y z
N MET A 1 -10.21 -4.36 28.63
CA MET A 1 -10.32 -5.55 27.75
C MET A 1 -9.02 -6.34 27.88
N ASN A 2 -8.88 -7.57 27.36
CA ASN A 2 -7.55 -8.22 27.32
C ASN A 2 -6.68 -7.45 26.30
N PRO A 3 -5.45 -7.01 26.62
CA PRO A 3 -4.60 -6.25 25.70
C PRO A 3 -4.39 -6.95 24.35
N LEU A 4 -4.34 -8.29 24.35
CA LEU A 4 -4.27 -9.07 23.12
C LEU A 4 -5.53 -8.92 22.24
N LEU A 5 -6.71 -8.96 22.87
CA LEU A 5 -7.99 -8.83 22.16
C LEU A 5 -8.16 -7.42 21.59
N GLU A 6 -7.71 -6.40 22.34
CA GLU A 6 -7.72 -5.01 21.90
C GLU A 6 -6.86 -4.80 20.66
N THR A 7 -5.62 -5.29 20.70
CA THR A 7 -4.69 -5.25 19.56
C THR A 7 -5.28 -5.92 18.32
N ILE A 8 -5.90 -7.10 18.48
CA ILE A 8 -6.53 -7.81 17.37
C ILE A 8 -7.67 -6.99 16.76
N LEU A 9 -8.53 -6.41 17.58
CA LEU A 9 -9.68 -5.66 17.09
C LEU A 9 -9.30 -4.33 16.43
N VAL A 10 -8.26 -3.65 16.94
CA VAL A 10 -7.67 -2.47 16.32
C VAL A 10 -7.08 -2.84 14.95
N ALA A 11 -6.25 -3.88 14.87
CA ALA A 11 -5.70 -4.37 13.61
C ALA A 11 -6.81 -4.76 12.61
N MET A 12 -7.90 -5.37 13.07
CA MET A 12 -9.07 -5.68 12.23
C MET A 12 -9.77 -4.42 11.72
N ARG A 13 -9.97 -3.40 12.56
CA ARG A 13 -10.58 -2.13 12.15
C ARG A 13 -9.72 -1.44 11.09
N ASP A 14 -8.42 -1.33 11.36
CA ASP A 14 -7.50 -0.55 10.53
C ASP A 14 -7.22 -1.25 9.20
N ALA A 15 -7.05 -2.59 9.20
CA ALA A 15 -6.92 -3.35 7.95
C ALA A 15 -8.13 -3.16 7.02
N PHE A 16 -9.33 -2.98 7.58
CA PHE A 16 -10.52 -2.70 6.79
C PHE A 16 -10.58 -1.24 6.32
N LEU A 17 -10.56 -0.30 7.25
CA LEU A 17 -10.83 1.12 6.97
C LEU A 17 -9.66 1.85 6.31
N ALA A 18 -8.42 1.53 6.68
CA ALA A 18 -7.24 2.20 6.13
C ALA A 18 -6.80 1.59 4.78
N VAL A 19 -7.02 0.29 4.57
CA VAL A 19 -6.52 -0.42 3.38
C VAL A 19 -7.64 -0.99 2.51
N THR A 20 -8.47 -1.87 3.08
CA THR A 20 -9.41 -2.70 2.29
C THR A 20 -10.41 -1.89 1.49
N VAL A 21 -11.03 -0.88 2.10
CA VAL A 21 -12.07 -0.07 1.42
C VAL A 21 -11.51 0.69 0.21
N PHE A 22 -10.27 1.16 0.29
CA PHE A 22 -9.61 1.84 -0.83
C PHE A 22 -9.19 0.87 -1.94
N VAL A 23 -8.64 -0.29 -1.57
CA VAL A 23 -8.34 -1.37 -2.54
C VAL A 23 -9.62 -1.81 -3.25
N ALA A 24 -10.72 -2.01 -2.52
CA ALA A 24 -12.02 -2.39 -3.06
C ALA A 24 -12.51 -1.39 -4.09
N VAL A 25 -12.56 -0.11 -3.72
CA VAL A 25 -13.02 0.97 -4.61
C VAL A 25 -12.14 1.07 -5.85
N MET A 26 -10.82 0.91 -5.72
CA MET A 26 -9.93 0.92 -6.87
C MET A 26 -10.17 -0.27 -7.81
N VAL A 27 -10.21 -1.50 -7.28
CA VAL A 27 -10.48 -2.69 -8.10
C VAL A 27 -11.84 -2.55 -8.81
N LEU A 28 -12.86 -2.05 -8.13
CA LEU A 28 -14.18 -1.80 -8.72
C LEU A 28 -14.13 -0.70 -9.79
N LEU A 29 -13.56 0.46 -9.50
CA LEU A 29 -13.45 1.59 -10.43
C LEU A 29 -12.71 1.16 -11.68
N PHE A 30 -11.64 0.40 -11.51
CA PHE A 30 -10.83 -0.06 -12.60
C PHE A 30 -11.55 -1.10 -13.47
N SER A 31 -12.20 -2.10 -12.86
CA SER A 31 -13.01 -3.08 -13.58
C SER A 31 -14.20 -2.43 -14.31
N TRP A 32 -14.85 -1.47 -13.67
CA TRP A 32 -15.92 -0.66 -14.26
C TRP A 32 -15.42 0.17 -15.45
N LEU A 33 -14.27 0.82 -15.31
CA LEU A 33 -13.66 1.64 -16.35
C LEU A 33 -13.20 0.79 -17.54
N GLN A 34 -12.66 -0.41 -17.29
CA GLN A 34 -12.35 -1.37 -18.35
C GLN A 34 -13.60 -1.83 -19.09
N TYR A 35 -14.66 -2.17 -18.36
CA TYR A 35 -15.95 -2.55 -18.92
C TYR A 35 -16.50 -1.44 -19.84
N LEU A 36 -16.54 -0.19 -19.36
CA LEU A 36 -17.03 0.95 -20.14
C LEU A 36 -16.17 1.28 -21.35
N THR A 37 -14.85 1.14 -21.23
CA THR A 37 -13.90 1.55 -22.29
C THR A 37 -13.53 0.43 -23.25
N ALA A 38 -14.09 -0.78 -23.06
CA ALA A 38 -13.72 -1.98 -23.80
C ALA A 38 -12.18 -2.17 -23.88
N GLY A 39 -11.48 -1.89 -22.77
CA GLY A 39 -10.02 -2.00 -22.66
C GLY A 39 -9.20 -0.78 -23.12
N LYS A 40 -9.80 0.20 -23.83
CA LYS A 40 -9.06 1.37 -24.39
C LYS A 40 -8.36 2.23 -23.32
N PHE A 41 -8.91 2.31 -22.11
CA PHE A 41 -8.28 3.04 -21.00
C PHE A 41 -6.91 2.46 -20.63
N VAL A 42 -6.81 1.13 -20.60
CA VAL A 42 -5.56 0.43 -20.29
C VAL A 42 -4.52 0.70 -21.37
N ASP A 43 -4.93 0.66 -22.63
CA ASP A 43 -4.05 0.94 -23.76
C ASP A 43 -3.54 2.38 -23.73
N TRP A 44 -4.36 3.33 -23.28
CA TRP A 44 -3.94 4.72 -23.09
C TRP A 44 -2.91 4.87 -21.96
N ILE A 45 -3.13 4.24 -20.80
CA ILE A 45 -2.14 4.23 -19.72
C ILE A 45 -0.84 3.59 -20.20
N ARG A 46 -0.91 2.42 -20.84
CA ARG A 46 0.24 1.66 -21.34
C ARG A 46 0.99 2.38 -22.46
N SER A 47 0.33 3.21 -23.26
CA SER A 47 0.98 4.03 -24.29
C SER A 47 1.62 5.30 -23.72
N SER A 48 1.16 5.77 -22.55
CA SER A 48 1.64 6.98 -21.89
C SER A 48 2.75 6.72 -20.84
N LYS A 49 3.62 5.72 -21.06
CA LYS A 49 4.68 5.32 -20.09
C LYS A 49 5.53 6.48 -19.59
N ARG A 50 5.81 7.46 -20.45
CA ARG A 50 6.61 8.64 -20.12
C ARG A 50 5.99 9.49 -19.00
N TRP A 51 4.69 9.46 -18.78
CA TRP A 51 4.04 10.27 -17.74
C TRP A 51 3.73 9.47 -16.47
N GLN A 52 3.87 8.14 -16.50
CA GLN A 52 3.47 7.28 -15.39
C GLN A 52 4.23 7.59 -14.08
N PRO A 53 5.57 7.75 -14.06
CA PRO A 53 6.28 8.06 -12.81
C PRO A 53 5.87 9.39 -12.18
N LEU A 54 5.61 10.42 -13.00
CA LEU A 54 5.13 11.71 -12.50
C LEU A 54 3.73 11.60 -11.89
N ILE A 55 2.83 10.88 -12.56
CA ILE A 55 1.48 10.62 -12.05
C ILE A 55 1.57 9.81 -10.75
N GLY A 56 2.46 8.83 -10.66
CA GLY A 56 2.73 8.06 -9.45
C GLY A 56 3.18 8.95 -8.29
N ALA A 57 4.19 9.80 -8.51
CA ALA A 57 4.64 10.75 -7.50
C ALA A 57 3.52 11.71 -7.04
N LEU A 58 2.69 12.22 -7.96
CA LEU A 58 1.53 13.05 -7.61
C LEU A 58 0.50 12.30 -6.76
N MET A 59 0.30 11.01 -7.01
CA MET A 59 -0.58 10.16 -6.19
C MET A 59 0.02 9.88 -4.81
N GLY A 60 1.34 9.77 -4.68
CA GLY A 60 2.01 9.63 -3.38
C GLY A 60 1.88 10.87 -2.50
N VAL A 61 1.94 12.08 -3.07
CA VAL A 61 1.82 13.34 -2.31
C VAL A 61 0.45 13.52 -1.65
N ILE A 62 -0.58 12.81 -2.13
CA ILE A 62 -1.91 12.88 -1.52
C ILE A 62 -1.79 12.35 -0.08
N PRO A 63 -2.19 13.15 0.94
CA PRO A 63 -2.09 12.72 2.32
C PRO A 63 -2.98 11.51 2.59
N GLY A 64 -2.52 10.66 3.50
CA GLY A 64 -3.04 9.32 3.69
C GLY A 64 -2.42 8.30 2.71
N CYS A 65 -2.56 7.01 3.01
CA CYS A 65 -2.00 5.95 2.16
C CYS A 65 -2.80 5.71 0.85
N GLY A 66 -3.94 6.39 0.67
CA GLY A 66 -4.93 6.08 -0.39
C GLY A 66 -4.38 6.12 -1.82
N GLY A 67 -3.64 7.17 -2.19
CA GLY A 67 -3.08 7.30 -3.55
C GLY A 67 -2.02 6.24 -3.85
N ALA A 68 -1.20 5.89 -2.85
CA ALA A 68 -0.20 4.84 -2.96
C ALA A 68 -0.83 3.43 -3.01
N ILE A 69 -1.83 3.16 -2.17
CA ILE A 69 -2.60 1.90 -2.18
C ILE A 69 -3.22 1.63 -3.56
N ILE A 70 -3.65 2.68 -4.26
CA ILE A 70 -4.22 2.58 -5.61
C ILE A 70 -3.19 2.10 -6.65
N MET A 71 -1.94 2.54 -6.56
CA MET A 71 -0.92 2.23 -7.57
C MET A 71 -0.45 0.78 -7.52
N MET A 72 -0.51 0.13 -6.36
CA MET A 72 0.00 -1.24 -6.20
C MET A 72 -0.78 -2.29 -6.99
N PRO A 73 -2.14 -2.34 -6.92
CA PRO A 73 -2.92 -3.21 -7.79
C PRO A 73 -2.74 -2.90 -9.29
N MET A 74 -2.57 -1.62 -9.65
CA MET A 74 -2.32 -1.23 -11.05
C MET A 74 -0.99 -1.78 -11.57
N PHE A 75 0.04 -1.83 -10.71
CA PHE A 75 1.31 -2.47 -11.04
C PHE A 75 1.18 -3.99 -11.12
N ALA A 76 0.53 -4.61 -10.13
CA ALA A 76 0.31 -6.06 -10.11
C ALA A 76 -0.40 -6.57 -11.38
N LYS A 77 -1.32 -5.76 -11.94
CA LYS A 77 -2.03 -6.04 -13.19
C LYS A 77 -1.26 -5.60 -14.47
N GLY A 78 -0.04 -5.09 -14.32
CA GLY A 78 0.84 -4.70 -15.43
C GLY A 78 0.38 -3.46 -16.21
N TYR A 79 -0.28 -2.50 -15.56
CA TYR A 79 -0.71 -1.25 -16.19
C TYR A 79 0.32 -0.13 -16.04
N VAL A 80 0.97 -0.05 -14.88
CA VAL A 80 2.03 0.92 -14.59
C VAL A 80 3.38 0.24 -14.47
N THR A 81 4.47 1.00 -14.69
CA THR A 81 5.84 0.50 -14.56
C THR A 81 6.27 0.34 -13.11
N TYR A 82 7.36 -0.41 -12.89
CA TYR A 82 7.97 -0.48 -11.56
C TYR A 82 8.52 0.88 -11.11
N GLY A 83 9.07 1.69 -12.01
CA GLY A 83 9.47 3.07 -11.69
C GLY A 83 8.30 3.94 -11.22
N THR A 84 7.07 3.68 -11.69
CA THR A 84 5.87 4.36 -11.20
C THR A 84 5.53 3.97 -9.76
N VAL A 85 5.69 2.70 -9.41
CA VAL A 85 5.54 2.22 -8.02
C VAL A 85 6.55 2.91 -7.11
N LEU A 86 7.83 2.91 -7.49
CA LEU A 86 8.89 3.56 -6.72
C LEU A 86 8.64 5.06 -6.56
N ALA A 87 8.23 5.75 -7.62
CA ALA A 87 7.89 7.17 -7.56
C ALA A 87 6.75 7.46 -6.57
N THR A 88 5.76 6.58 -6.54
CA THR A 88 4.61 6.71 -5.65
C THR A 88 5.00 6.46 -4.19
N LEU A 89 5.75 5.39 -3.92
CA LEU A 89 6.19 5.03 -2.56
C LEU A 89 7.15 6.08 -1.99
N ILE A 90 8.11 6.57 -2.76
CA ILE A 90 9.04 7.61 -2.29
C ILE A 90 8.32 8.94 -2.00
N ALA A 91 7.28 9.25 -2.76
CA ALA A 91 6.53 10.50 -2.59
C ALA A 91 5.49 10.45 -1.47
N THR A 92 5.20 9.27 -0.90
CA THR A 92 4.11 9.09 0.06
C THR A 92 4.54 9.40 1.49
N LEU A 93 3.76 10.23 2.19
CA LEU A 93 3.89 10.42 3.64
C LEU A 93 2.82 9.65 4.42
N GLY A 94 1.86 9.00 3.73
CA GLY A 94 0.81 8.23 4.35
C GLY A 94 -0.02 9.05 5.35
N ASP A 95 -0.51 8.40 6.40
CA ASP A 95 -1.28 9.06 7.47
C ASP A 95 -0.41 9.96 8.36
N SER A 96 0.91 9.79 8.32
CA SER A 96 1.84 10.61 9.11
C SER A 96 1.89 12.08 8.64
N ALA A 97 1.47 12.35 7.39
CA ALA A 97 1.29 13.71 6.89
C ALA A 97 0.30 14.53 7.73
N PHE A 98 -0.70 13.89 8.35
CA PHE A 98 -1.68 14.59 9.19
C PHE A 98 -1.06 15.12 10.49
N VAL A 99 -0.11 14.39 11.08
CA VAL A 99 0.64 14.85 12.26
C VAL A 99 1.36 16.16 11.97
N LEU A 100 2.05 16.21 10.83
CA LEU A 100 2.74 17.40 10.34
C LEU A 100 1.76 18.56 10.10
N PHE A 101 0.61 18.32 9.46
CA PHE A 101 -0.41 19.37 9.30
C PHE A 101 -0.98 19.85 10.62
N GLY A 102 -1.07 18.98 11.63
CA GLY A 102 -1.45 19.36 12.99
C GLY A 102 -0.48 20.29 13.66
N ALA A 103 0.81 20.00 13.52
CA ALA A 103 1.86 20.89 13.98
C ALA A 103 1.73 22.27 13.35
N VAL A 104 1.46 22.35 12.03
CA VAL A 104 1.24 23.63 11.32
C VAL A 104 0.03 24.41 11.83
N ILE A 105 -1.05 23.73 12.21
CA ILE A 105 -2.25 24.37 12.76
C ILE A 105 -1.96 24.96 14.15
N GLN A 106 -1.10 24.32 14.92
CA GLN A 106 -0.72 24.74 16.28
C GLN A 106 0.35 25.84 16.27
N ASP A 107 1.34 25.73 15.39
CA ASP A 107 2.45 26.67 15.23
C ASP A 107 2.80 26.83 13.75
N ASP A 108 2.79 28.07 13.26
CA ASP A 108 3.02 28.41 11.86
C ASP A 108 4.47 28.18 11.42
N GLN A 109 5.41 28.03 12.36
CA GLN A 109 6.81 27.71 12.08
C GLN A 109 6.98 26.38 11.34
N PHE A 110 6.10 25.40 11.59
CA PHE A 110 6.15 24.11 10.92
C PHE A 110 5.72 24.16 9.45
N LEU A 111 5.11 25.24 8.98
CA LEU A 111 4.60 25.33 7.60
C LEU A 111 5.71 25.11 6.56
N ALA A 112 6.88 25.72 6.79
CA ALA A 112 8.03 25.60 5.89
C ALA A 112 8.59 24.17 5.84
N PRO A 113 8.91 23.51 6.97
CA PRO A 113 9.29 22.10 7.00
C PRO A 113 8.31 21.18 6.28
N VAL A 114 7.00 21.36 6.52
CA VAL A 114 5.97 20.49 5.94
C VAL A 114 5.92 20.61 4.42
N ILE A 115 5.95 21.83 3.89
CA ILE A 115 6.02 22.05 2.44
C ILE A 115 7.32 21.44 1.87
N LEU A 116 8.43 21.62 2.59
CA LEU A 116 9.74 21.17 2.13
C LEU A 116 9.83 19.64 2.07
N VAL A 117 9.37 18.91 3.09
CA VAL A 117 9.38 17.44 3.07
C VAL A 117 8.50 16.89 1.94
N HIS A 118 7.28 17.42 1.75
CA HIS A 118 6.41 16.98 0.65
C HIS A 118 7.02 17.27 -0.72
N LEU A 119 7.62 18.45 -0.90
CA LEU A 119 8.25 18.82 -2.17
C LEU A 119 9.50 17.96 -2.44
N ILE A 120 10.34 17.72 -1.43
CA ILE A 120 11.52 16.88 -1.57
C ILE A 120 11.11 15.44 -1.88
N SER A 121 10.16 14.85 -1.14
CA SER A 121 9.66 13.50 -1.40
C SER A 121 9.06 13.38 -2.79
N PHE A 122 8.26 14.36 -3.24
CA PHE A 122 7.71 14.39 -4.59
C PHE A 122 8.81 14.40 -5.67
N LEU A 123 9.79 15.29 -5.55
CA LEU A 123 10.87 15.43 -6.52
C LEU A 123 11.78 14.20 -6.51
N ALA A 124 12.16 13.71 -5.32
CA ALA A 124 12.95 12.50 -5.16
C ALA A 124 12.22 11.31 -5.80
N GLY A 125 10.92 11.17 -5.58
CA GLY A 125 10.11 10.08 -6.13
C GLY A 125 10.01 10.15 -7.63
N ALA A 126 9.67 11.31 -8.19
CA ALA A 126 9.62 11.50 -9.63
C ALA A 126 10.98 11.20 -10.28
N ILE A 127 12.07 11.77 -9.76
CA ILE A 127 13.44 11.58 -10.29
C ILE A 127 13.83 10.10 -10.21
N TRP A 128 13.61 9.45 -9.07
CA TRP A 128 13.99 8.06 -8.86
C TRP A 128 13.17 7.11 -9.73
N GLY A 129 11.86 7.35 -9.86
CA GLY A 129 11.00 6.54 -10.72
C GLY A 129 11.34 6.67 -12.20
N TYR A 130 11.61 7.89 -12.68
CA TYR A 130 12.14 8.08 -14.04
C TYR A 130 13.50 7.43 -14.23
N GLY A 131 14.38 7.52 -13.23
CA GLY A 131 15.69 6.87 -13.22
C GLY A 131 15.56 5.34 -13.30
N ALA A 132 14.65 4.75 -12.53
CA ALA A 132 14.38 3.33 -12.53
C ALA A 132 13.87 2.85 -13.90
N ASP A 133 12.89 3.55 -14.49
CA ASP A 133 12.39 3.22 -15.82
C ASP A 133 13.47 3.39 -16.90
N PHE A 134 14.30 4.43 -16.81
CA PHE A 134 15.41 4.68 -17.73
C PHE A 134 16.51 3.60 -17.65
N LEU A 135 16.87 3.19 -16.44
CA LEU A 135 17.85 2.14 -16.17
C LEU A 135 17.29 0.73 -16.41
N MET A 136 16.00 0.63 -16.76
CA MET A 136 15.25 -0.62 -16.89
C MET A 136 15.31 -1.47 -15.62
N ILE A 137 15.19 -0.83 -14.46
CA ILE A 137 15.06 -1.50 -13.18
C ILE A 137 13.71 -2.19 -13.13
N THR A 138 13.73 -3.50 -12.89
CA THR A 138 12.53 -4.31 -12.66
C THR A 138 12.74 -5.18 -11.42
N PRO A 139 11.69 -5.79 -10.86
CA PRO A 139 11.84 -6.73 -9.74
C PRO A 139 12.82 -7.90 -10.04
N GLU A 140 12.91 -8.33 -11.30
CA GLU A 140 13.84 -9.38 -11.76
C GLU A 140 15.25 -8.85 -12.05
N SER A 141 15.36 -7.53 -12.29
CA SER A 141 16.61 -6.83 -12.59
C SER A 141 16.75 -5.56 -11.74
N PRO A 142 16.89 -5.71 -10.41
CA PRO A 142 16.78 -4.61 -9.45
C PRO A 142 17.86 -3.54 -9.61
N PHE A 143 18.99 -3.88 -10.22
CA PHE A 143 20.08 -2.93 -10.49
C PHE A 143 20.12 -2.43 -11.94
N GLY A 144 19.10 -2.72 -12.76
CA GLY A 144 19.07 -2.39 -14.18
C GLY A 144 20.00 -3.27 -15.03
N MET A 145 20.11 -2.99 -16.33
CA MET A 145 20.63 -3.99 -17.29
C MET A 145 22.11 -3.84 -17.71
N LYS A 146 22.86 -4.97 -17.72
CA LYS A 146 23.97 -5.24 -18.69
C LYS A 146 23.44 -6.07 -19.87
N ARG A 147 23.02 -5.35 -20.90
CA ARG A 147 22.34 -5.73 -22.18
C ARG A 147 22.82 -6.96 -22.99
N LYS A 148 23.88 -7.70 -22.62
CA LYS A 148 24.51 -8.72 -23.49
C LYS A 148 24.20 -10.19 -23.14
N ILE A 149 23.76 -10.49 -21.91
CA ILE A 149 23.39 -11.86 -21.50
C ILE A 149 21.90 -12.14 -21.78
N GLN A 150 21.06 -11.09 -21.73
CA GLN A 150 19.61 -11.19 -21.90
C GLN A 150 19.19 -11.81 -23.24
N ARG A 151 19.77 -11.43 -24.38
CA ARG A 151 19.33 -11.96 -25.69
C ARG A 151 19.61 -13.45 -25.91
N ARG A 152 20.65 -14.00 -25.27
CA ARG A 152 20.99 -15.43 -25.37
C ARG A 152 20.14 -16.27 -24.42
N ASN A 153 19.86 -15.74 -23.23
CA ASN A 153 18.97 -16.38 -22.27
C ASN A 153 17.50 -16.26 -22.70
N LEU A 154 17.07 -15.14 -23.30
CA LEU A 154 15.67 -14.97 -23.75
C LEU A 154 15.25 -16.04 -24.76
N ALA A 155 16.14 -16.46 -25.66
CA ALA A 155 15.84 -17.48 -26.65
C ALA A 155 15.69 -18.88 -26.04
N VAL A 156 16.51 -19.21 -25.03
CA VAL A 156 16.49 -20.49 -24.29
C VAL A 156 15.35 -20.51 -23.27
N GLN A 157 15.13 -19.41 -22.54
CA GLN A 157 13.96 -19.19 -21.67
C GLN A 157 12.66 -19.21 -22.45
N THR A 158 12.53 -18.60 -23.65
CA THR A 158 11.26 -18.70 -24.38
C THR A 158 10.89 -20.12 -24.79
N SER A 159 11.84 -21.05 -24.89
CA SER A 159 11.53 -22.48 -25.09
C SER A 159 11.20 -23.19 -23.79
N GLU A 160 11.93 -22.92 -22.70
CA GLU A 160 11.67 -23.51 -21.38
C GLU A 160 10.41 -22.94 -20.73
N ASP A 161 10.22 -21.61 -20.71
CA ASP A 161 9.01 -20.91 -20.28
C ASP A 161 7.78 -21.36 -21.09
N ARG A 162 7.91 -21.73 -22.37
CA ARG A 162 6.76 -22.27 -23.12
C ARG A 162 6.38 -23.67 -22.65
N VAL A 163 7.35 -24.48 -22.22
CA VAL A 163 7.11 -25.82 -21.68
C VAL A 163 6.61 -25.71 -20.25
N GLU A 164 7.24 -24.90 -19.41
CA GLU A 164 6.87 -24.65 -18.01
C GLU A 164 5.51 -23.95 -17.91
N LYS A 165 5.23 -22.94 -18.75
CA LYS A 165 3.91 -22.31 -18.81
C LYS A 165 2.86 -23.28 -19.31
N LYS A 166 3.19 -24.21 -20.21
CA LYS A 166 2.26 -25.25 -20.67
C LYS A 166 1.99 -26.29 -19.58
N GLU A 167 3.02 -26.77 -18.88
CA GLU A 167 2.89 -27.68 -17.73
C GLU A 167 2.15 -27.00 -16.57
N MET A 168 2.43 -25.73 -16.26
CA MET A 168 1.72 -24.94 -15.27
C MET A 168 0.26 -24.72 -15.68
N THR A 169 -0.02 -24.45 -16.96
CA THR A 169 -1.40 -24.33 -17.47
C THR A 169 -2.14 -25.66 -17.35
N ASP A 170 -1.46 -26.77 -17.62
CA ASP A 170 -2.02 -28.12 -17.47
C ASP A 170 -2.26 -28.44 -15.98
N ILE A 171 -1.36 -28.08 -15.06
CA ILE A 171 -1.54 -28.24 -13.60
C ILE A 171 -2.70 -27.37 -13.08
N ILE A 172 -2.77 -26.10 -13.51
CA ILE A 172 -3.84 -25.15 -13.14
C ILE A 172 -5.19 -25.60 -13.70
N SER A 173 -5.24 -26.18 -14.90
CA SER A 173 -6.47 -26.73 -15.48
C SER A 173 -7.04 -27.91 -14.67
N ASN A 174 -6.17 -28.56 -13.89
CA ASN A 174 -6.51 -29.69 -13.01
C ASN A 174 -6.76 -29.27 -11.55
N LEU A 175 -6.70 -27.98 -11.22
CA LEU A 175 -7.07 -27.50 -9.88
C LEU A 175 -8.59 -27.56 -9.69
N PRO A 176 -9.08 -27.84 -8.46
CA PRO A 176 -10.51 -27.90 -8.19
C PRO A 176 -11.18 -26.55 -8.50
N ARG A 177 -12.11 -26.54 -9.46
CA ARG A 177 -12.96 -25.37 -9.74
C ARG A 177 -14.04 -25.27 -8.67
N GLU A 178 -14.57 -24.07 -8.44
CA GLU A 178 -15.76 -23.91 -7.60
C GLU A 178 -16.90 -24.78 -8.17
N GLU A 179 -17.34 -25.78 -7.41
CA GLU A 179 -18.46 -26.63 -7.82
C GLU A 179 -19.78 -25.88 -7.59
N PRO A 180 -20.57 -25.63 -8.65
CA PRO A 180 -21.86 -24.97 -8.54
C PRO A 180 -22.77 -25.76 -7.59
N GLY A 181 -23.29 -25.11 -6.56
CA GLY A 181 -24.22 -25.71 -5.59
C GLY A 181 -23.65 -26.03 -4.20
N THR A 182 -22.33 -25.88 -4.00
CA THR A 182 -21.70 -25.99 -2.68
C THR A 182 -22.04 -24.80 -1.76
N LEU A 183 -21.88 -24.99 -0.44
CA LEU A 183 -22.06 -23.90 0.54
C LEU A 183 -21.09 -22.74 0.29
N SER A 184 -19.84 -23.06 -0.10
CA SER A 184 -18.80 -22.08 -0.45
C SER A 184 -19.23 -21.23 -1.65
N TYR A 185 -19.72 -21.84 -2.74
CA TYR A 185 -20.23 -21.13 -3.91
C TYR A 185 -21.36 -20.15 -3.54
N LYS A 186 -22.32 -20.58 -2.71
CA LYS A 186 -23.42 -19.71 -2.25
C LYS A 186 -22.93 -18.55 -1.38
N ILE A 187 -21.96 -18.78 -0.50
CA ILE A 187 -21.38 -17.73 0.35
C ILE A 187 -20.66 -16.68 -0.50
N VAL A 188 -19.87 -17.09 -1.49
CA VAL A 188 -19.17 -16.16 -2.39
C VAL A 188 -20.16 -15.36 -3.24
N HIS A 189 -21.12 -16.01 -3.89
CA HIS A 189 -22.05 -15.38 -4.84
C HIS A 189 -23.24 -14.66 -4.18
N SER A 190 -23.52 -14.88 -2.89
CA SER A 190 -24.56 -14.13 -2.17
C SER A 190 -23.96 -13.16 -1.15
N GLY A 191 -22.84 -13.52 -0.53
CA GLY A 191 -22.17 -12.75 0.50
C GLY A 191 -21.45 -11.50 -0.01
N TYR A 192 -21.02 -11.48 -1.28
CA TYR A 192 -20.35 -10.31 -1.85
C TYR A 192 -21.23 -9.05 -1.81
N LYS A 193 -22.57 -9.18 -1.92
CA LYS A 193 -23.51 -8.05 -1.84
C LYS A 193 -23.50 -7.39 -0.47
N LEU A 194 -23.53 -8.20 0.60
CA LEU A 194 -23.44 -7.71 1.97
C LEU A 194 -22.06 -7.08 2.22
N TRP A 195 -21.01 -7.72 1.74
CA TRP A 195 -19.65 -7.19 1.84
C TRP A 195 -19.51 -5.84 1.13
N TRP A 196 -20.05 -5.67 -0.08
CA TRP A 196 -20.04 -4.39 -0.79
C TRP A 196 -20.84 -3.31 -0.06
N LEU A 197 -21.98 -3.65 0.54
CA LEU A 197 -22.76 -2.71 1.34
C LEU A 197 -21.93 -2.19 2.51
N VAL A 198 -21.29 -3.08 3.27
CA VAL A 198 -20.41 -2.71 4.39
C VAL A 198 -19.20 -1.93 3.90
N THR A 199 -18.61 -2.32 2.77
CA THR A 199 -17.46 -1.63 2.16
C THR A 199 -17.79 -0.22 1.70
N MET A 200 -18.99 0.03 1.16
CA MET A 200 -19.43 1.37 0.77
C MET A 200 -19.63 2.28 2.00
N VAL A 201 -20.23 1.76 3.07
CA VAL A 201 -20.33 2.48 4.35
C VAL A 201 -18.93 2.74 4.92
N GLY A 202 -18.06 1.71 4.92
CA GLY A 202 -16.69 1.79 5.37
C GLY A 202 -15.86 2.81 4.58
N PHE A 203 -16.04 2.89 3.26
CA PHE A 203 -15.35 3.88 2.43
C PHE A 203 -15.75 5.32 2.79
N ILE A 204 -17.05 5.57 2.99
CA ILE A 204 -17.53 6.89 3.44
C ILE A 204 -16.91 7.22 4.81
N LEU A 205 -16.88 6.26 5.74
CA LEU A 205 -16.28 6.44 7.05
C LEU A 205 -14.76 6.63 7.00
N ALA A 206 -14.05 5.93 6.11
CA ALA A 206 -12.61 6.09 5.93
C ALA A 206 -12.26 7.46 5.37
N VAL A 207 -13.05 7.97 4.41
CA VAL A 207 -12.92 9.34 3.94
C VAL A 207 -13.21 10.34 5.06
N LEU A 208 -14.26 10.13 5.87
CA LEU A 208 -14.55 10.97 7.03
C LEU A 208 -13.45 10.90 8.09
N LEU A 209 -12.85 9.73 8.31
CA LEU A 209 -11.73 9.54 9.23
C LEU A 209 -10.53 10.39 8.80
N ILE A 210 -10.20 10.40 7.50
CA ILE A 210 -9.17 11.30 6.94
C ILE A 210 -9.51 12.76 7.25
N PHE A 211 -10.76 13.18 7.07
CA PHE A 211 -11.17 14.55 7.41
C PHE A 211 -11.12 14.87 8.91
N TRP A 212 -11.43 13.91 9.78
CA TRP A 212 -11.33 14.08 11.23
C TRP A 212 -9.88 14.18 11.66
N LEU A 213 -9.02 13.29 11.16
CA LEU A 213 -7.59 13.31 11.42
C LEU A 213 -6.94 14.59 10.89
N ALA A 214 -7.40 15.13 9.76
CA ALA A 214 -6.95 16.42 9.25
C ALA A 214 -7.39 17.61 10.13
N ARG A 215 -8.47 17.48 10.91
CA ARG A 215 -8.98 18.53 11.81
C ARG A 215 -8.36 18.48 13.20
N GLU A 216 -8.18 17.28 13.71
CA GLU A 216 -7.67 16.98 15.04
C GLU A 216 -6.55 15.94 14.91
N PRO A 217 -5.30 16.34 14.66
CA PRO A 217 -4.23 15.37 14.33
C PRO A 217 -3.79 14.49 15.50
N SER A 218 -4.16 14.85 16.73
CA SER A 218 -4.03 13.99 17.91
C SER A 218 -5.16 12.97 18.07
N TYR A 219 -6.17 13.00 17.19
CA TYR A 219 -7.28 12.04 17.23
C TYR A 219 -6.78 10.66 16.81
N ASN A 220 -6.77 9.73 17.77
CA ASN A 220 -6.59 8.32 17.51
C ASN A 220 -7.90 7.60 17.87
N PRO A 221 -8.58 6.94 16.93
CA PRO A 221 -9.87 6.31 17.22
C PRO A 221 -9.75 5.28 18.35
N GLU A 222 -10.49 5.48 19.44
CA GLU A 222 -10.52 4.52 20.54
C GLU A 222 -11.44 3.35 20.21
N LEU A 223 -11.28 2.25 20.94
CA LEU A 223 -12.12 1.08 20.74
C LEU A 223 -13.43 1.22 21.52
N SER A 224 -14.51 1.50 20.79
CA SER A 224 -15.86 1.64 21.33
C SER A 224 -16.83 0.72 20.58
N TRP A 225 -17.92 0.32 21.24
CA TRP A 225 -19.00 -0.48 20.63
C TRP A 225 -20.32 0.30 20.54
N ASP A 226 -20.32 1.57 20.95
CA ASP A 226 -21.49 2.43 20.91
C ASP A 226 -21.65 3.06 19.52
N LEU A 227 -22.63 2.58 18.76
CA LEU A 227 -22.97 3.05 17.42
C LEU A 227 -23.44 4.52 17.36
N SER A 228 -23.70 5.16 18.49
CA SER A 228 -24.00 6.60 18.54
C SER A 228 -22.74 7.47 18.52
N THR A 229 -21.58 6.87 18.81
CA THR A 229 -20.28 7.54 18.83
C THR A 229 -19.54 7.35 17.51
N ARG A 230 -18.67 8.32 17.15
CA ARG A 230 -17.84 8.25 15.94
C ARG A 230 -16.95 6.99 15.97
N ASP A 231 -16.27 6.79 17.09
CA ASP A 231 -15.33 5.69 17.33
C ASP A 231 -16.02 4.31 17.32
N GLY A 232 -17.25 4.24 17.85
CA GLY A 232 -18.02 3.00 17.84
C GLY A 232 -18.50 2.60 16.46
N ILE A 233 -18.92 3.56 15.62
CA ILE A 233 -19.26 3.27 14.22
C ILE A 233 -18.03 2.80 13.45
N LEU A 234 -16.87 3.45 13.63
CA LEU A 234 -15.60 3.05 13.01
C LEU A 234 -15.22 1.62 13.40
N THR A 235 -15.25 1.32 14.70
CA THR A 235 -14.90 0.00 15.23
C THR A 235 -15.83 -1.08 14.69
N VAL A 236 -17.15 -0.88 14.77
CA VAL A 236 -18.12 -1.89 14.34
C VAL A 236 -18.01 -2.14 12.84
N VAL A 237 -17.96 -1.09 12.02
CA VAL A 237 -17.87 -1.25 10.56
C VAL A 237 -16.53 -1.88 10.16
N GLY A 238 -15.43 -1.46 10.77
CA GLY A 238 -14.11 -2.01 10.52
C GLY A 238 -14.01 -3.50 10.87
N VAL A 239 -14.43 -3.88 12.08
CA VAL A 239 -14.40 -5.27 12.53
C VAL A 239 -15.34 -6.15 11.71
N VAL A 240 -16.57 -5.71 11.47
CA VAL A 240 -17.54 -6.46 10.64
C VAL A 240 -17.03 -6.62 9.21
N GLY A 241 -16.46 -5.56 8.63
CA GLY A 241 -15.88 -5.58 7.30
C GLY A 241 -14.72 -6.57 7.17
N THR A 242 -13.81 -6.59 8.14
CA THR A 242 -12.72 -7.57 8.18
C THR A 242 -13.24 -8.99 8.38
N LEU A 243 -14.21 -9.22 9.26
CA LEU A 243 -14.83 -10.54 9.44
C LEU A 243 -15.48 -11.05 8.15
N LEU A 244 -16.23 -10.20 7.44
CA LEU A 244 -16.83 -10.56 6.15
C LEU A 244 -15.75 -10.87 5.12
N SER A 245 -14.64 -10.13 5.11
CA SER A 245 -13.49 -10.38 4.23
C SER A 245 -12.85 -11.75 4.52
N LEU A 246 -12.65 -12.09 5.79
CA LEU A 246 -12.15 -13.41 6.19
C LEU A 246 -13.11 -14.53 5.78
N VAL A 247 -14.42 -14.34 5.97
CA VAL A 247 -15.44 -15.31 5.53
C VAL A 247 -15.40 -15.50 4.02
N LEU A 248 -15.32 -14.42 3.24
CA LEU A 248 -15.20 -14.50 1.78
C LEU A 248 -13.90 -15.20 1.35
N TYR A 249 -12.77 -14.88 1.97
CA TYR A 249 -11.49 -15.53 1.68
C TYR A 249 -11.50 -17.03 1.99
N ILE A 250 -12.02 -17.44 3.16
CA ILE A 250 -12.12 -18.85 3.54
C ILE A 250 -13.12 -19.59 2.64
N ALA A 251 -14.19 -18.93 2.21
CA ALA A 251 -15.18 -19.49 1.30
C ALA A 251 -14.64 -19.62 -0.13
N GLY A 252 -13.81 -18.69 -0.61
CA GLY A 252 -13.21 -18.67 -1.95
C GLY A 252 -12.04 -19.64 -2.14
N LYS A 253 -12.08 -20.81 -1.50
CA LYS A 253 -11.01 -21.83 -1.32
C LYS A 253 -10.31 -22.37 -2.60
N SER A 254 -10.52 -21.79 -3.78
CA SER A 254 -9.95 -22.25 -5.07
C SER A 254 -9.02 -21.26 -5.78
N PHE A 255 -8.58 -20.15 -5.18
CA PHE A 255 -7.90 -19.06 -5.91
C PHE A 255 -6.35 -19.02 -5.80
N ILE A 256 -5.68 -20.18 -5.85
CA ILE A 256 -4.25 -20.24 -6.27
C ILE A 256 -4.13 -20.28 -7.81
N ALA A 257 -5.25 -20.35 -8.53
CA ALA A 257 -5.27 -20.27 -9.99
C ALA A 257 -5.34 -18.80 -10.44
N ASP A 258 -4.28 -18.32 -11.06
CA ASP A 258 -4.25 -17.02 -11.73
C ASP A 258 -5.15 -17.03 -12.99
N ASP A 259 -5.87 -15.93 -13.20
CA ASP A 259 -6.75 -15.70 -14.34
C ASP A 259 -5.90 -15.57 -15.61
N THR A 260 -5.69 -16.69 -16.29
CA THR A 260 -5.09 -16.67 -17.63
C THR A 260 -6.00 -15.85 -18.54
N GLU A 261 -5.41 -14.98 -19.37
CA GLU A 261 -6.02 -14.02 -20.32
C GLU A 261 -7.24 -14.57 -21.11
N ALA A 262 -7.33 -15.89 -21.28
CA ALA A 262 -8.43 -16.59 -21.94
C ALA A 262 -9.76 -16.60 -21.15
N THR A 263 -9.75 -16.45 -19.82
CA THR A 263 -10.96 -16.46 -18.97
C THR A 263 -11.55 -15.07 -18.74
N ILE A 264 -10.76 -14.02 -18.98
CA ILE A 264 -11.18 -12.62 -18.86
C ILE A 264 -12.20 -12.28 -19.96
N GLY A 265 -12.06 -12.87 -21.15
CA GLY A 265 -12.95 -12.65 -22.30
C GLY A 265 -14.41 -13.02 -22.04
N ASP A 266 -14.69 -14.13 -21.34
CA ASP A 266 -16.06 -14.58 -21.06
C ASP A 266 -16.67 -13.91 -19.81
N LYS A 267 -15.83 -13.45 -18.87
CA LYS A 267 -16.25 -12.83 -17.59
C LYS A 267 -16.58 -11.33 -17.70
N LEU A 268 -16.12 -10.65 -18.76
CA LEU A 268 -16.36 -9.22 -19.00
C LEU A 268 -17.82 -8.86 -19.36
N HIS A 269 -18.71 -9.86 -19.50
CA HIS A 269 -20.10 -9.63 -19.91
C HIS A 269 -21.10 -9.55 -18.75
N SER A 270 -20.71 -9.88 -17.51
CA SER A 270 -21.59 -9.84 -16.34
C SER A 270 -21.03 -8.90 -15.25
N PHE A 271 -21.80 -7.87 -14.92
CA PHE A 271 -21.47 -6.93 -13.85
C PHE A 271 -21.39 -7.64 -12.48
N ASP A 272 -22.30 -8.59 -12.22
CA ASP A 272 -22.33 -9.36 -10.98
C ASP A 272 -21.08 -10.24 -10.80
N GLU A 273 -20.59 -10.84 -11.88
CA GLU A 273 -19.35 -11.63 -11.87
C GLU A 273 -18.14 -10.73 -11.58
N THR A 274 -18.13 -9.54 -12.20
CA THR A 274 -17.08 -8.53 -11.97
C THR A 274 -17.05 -8.08 -10.50
N LEU A 275 -18.22 -7.83 -9.88
CA LEU A 275 -18.30 -7.44 -8.47
C LEU A 275 -17.92 -8.57 -7.52
N THR A 276 -18.27 -9.81 -7.86
CA THR A 276 -17.93 -10.99 -7.06
C THR A 276 -16.42 -11.23 -7.08
N HIS A 277 -15.80 -11.14 -8.26
CA HIS A 277 -14.34 -11.21 -8.40
C HIS A 277 -13.64 -10.08 -7.67
N ALA A 278 -14.08 -8.83 -7.83
CA ALA A 278 -13.48 -7.69 -7.14
C ALA A 278 -13.56 -7.84 -5.61
N ALA A 279 -14.69 -8.31 -5.08
CA ALA A 279 -14.86 -8.56 -3.64
C ALA A 279 -13.92 -9.67 -3.14
N SER A 280 -13.84 -10.78 -3.85
CA SER A 280 -12.94 -11.90 -3.50
C SER A 280 -11.45 -11.49 -3.59
N GLU A 281 -11.08 -10.77 -4.65
CA GLU A 281 -9.73 -10.23 -4.88
C GLU A 281 -9.30 -9.32 -3.72
N THR A 282 -10.22 -8.49 -3.26
CA THR A 282 -9.99 -7.57 -2.14
C THR A 282 -9.94 -8.33 -0.81
N ALA A 283 -10.87 -9.25 -0.55
CA ALA A 283 -10.90 -10.05 0.67
C ALA A 283 -9.63 -10.87 0.90
N PHE A 284 -9.03 -11.38 -0.18
CA PHE A 284 -7.70 -11.99 -0.16
C PHE A 284 -6.64 -11.01 0.35
N VAL A 285 -6.58 -9.80 -0.21
CA VAL A 285 -5.64 -8.75 0.22
C VAL A 285 -5.86 -8.38 1.68
N THR A 286 -7.10 -8.16 2.11
CA THR A 286 -7.47 -7.84 3.50
C THR A 286 -6.95 -8.86 4.50
N THR A 287 -7.08 -10.15 4.18
CA THR A 287 -6.67 -11.24 5.08
C THR A 287 -5.17 -11.19 5.37
N TRP A 288 -4.37 -10.92 4.33
CA TRP A 288 -2.92 -10.82 4.48
C TRP A 288 -2.45 -9.49 5.07
N VAL A 289 -3.14 -8.38 4.79
CA VAL A 289 -2.91 -7.10 5.46
C VAL A 289 -3.15 -7.24 6.95
N LEU A 290 -4.27 -7.86 7.35
CA LEU A 290 -4.55 -8.17 8.75
C LEU A 290 -3.44 -9.03 9.37
N ALA A 291 -3.00 -10.09 8.69
CA ALA A 291 -1.92 -10.93 9.18
C ALA A 291 -0.62 -10.14 9.38
N ALA A 292 -0.31 -9.21 8.47
CA ALA A 292 0.87 -8.36 8.58
C ALA A 292 0.78 -7.39 9.77
N TYR A 293 -0.37 -6.75 9.98
CA TYR A 293 -0.61 -5.91 11.17
C TYR A 293 -0.47 -6.70 12.47
N LEU A 294 -1.07 -7.90 12.55
CA LEU A 294 -0.96 -8.75 13.73
C LEU A 294 0.48 -9.21 14.02
N VAL A 295 1.27 -9.49 12.98
CA VAL A 295 2.69 -9.85 13.14
C VAL A 295 3.49 -8.64 13.62
N PHE A 296 3.26 -7.46 13.05
CA PHE A 296 3.93 -6.23 13.44
C PHE A 296 3.63 -5.85 14.89
N GLU A 297 2.35 -5.73 15.24
CA GLU A 297 1.89 -5.42 16.60
C GLU A 297 2.31 -6.48 17.62
N GLY A 298 2.21 -7.76 17.24
CA GLY A 298 2.65 -8.87 18.07
C GLY A 298 4.16 -8.82 18.36
N LEU A 299 4.97 -8.37 17.40
CA LEU A 299 6.41 -8.20 17.57
C LEU A 299 6.72 -7.07 18.56
N LEU A 300 6.05 -5.92 18.42
CA LEU A 300 6.20 -4.79 19.35
C LEU A 300 5.82 -5.20 20.78
N LEU A 301 4.68 -5.86 20.97
CA LEU A 301 4.25 -6.38 22.26
C LEU A 301 5.25 -7.38 22.87
N SER A 302 5.90 -8.20 22.04
CA SER A 302 6.87 -9.21 22.51
C SER A 302 8.22 -8.63 22.93
N THR A 303 8.63 -7.53 22.28
CA THR A 303 9.91 -6.88 22.55
C THR A 303 9.82 -5.89 23.72
N GLY A 304 8.61 -5.44 24.06
CA GLY A 304 8.40 -4.39 25.07
C GLY A 304 8.99 -3.04 24.67
N ALA A 305 9.43 -2.90 23.41
CA ALA A 305 9.92 -1.66 22.85
C ALA A 305 8.75 -0.69 22.72
N THR A 306 8.92 0.51 23.25
CA THR A 306 7.95 1.58 23.04
C THR A 306 8.28 2.32 21.75
N GLU A 307 7.26 2.89 21.14
CA GLU A 307 7.37 3.73 19.96
C GLU A 307 8.42 4.86 20.15
N SER A 308 8.53 5.40 21.36
CA SER A 308 9.51 6.42 21.75
C SER A 308 10.95 5.91 21.87
N ASP A 309 11.19 4.62 22.09
CA ASP A 309 12.56 4.07 22.24
C ASP A 309 13.34 4.06 20.90
N LEU A 310 12.62 4.21 19.79
CA LEU A 310 13.18 4.35 18.44
C LEU A 310 13.67 5.77 18.14
N ALA A 311 13.18 6.77 18.88
CA ALA A 311 13.57 8.18 18.77
C ALA A 311 14.74 8.46 19.72
N THR A 312 15.96 8.14 19.29
CA THR A 312 17.16 8.55 20.04
C THR A 312 17.58 9.98 19.65
N ASN A 313 17.92 10.80 20.65
CA ASN A 313 18.56 12.12 20.50
C ASN A 313 19.93 11.95 19.81
N VAL A 314 19.93 11.76 18.50
CA VAL A 314 21.13 11.63 17.69
C VAL A 314 21.02 12.70 16.63
N ASP A 315 22.04 13.55 16.56
CA ASP A 315 22.25 14.44 15.44
C ASP A 315 23.28 13.83 14.48
N GLY A 316 23.17 14.19 13.21
CA GLY A 316 24.17 13.83 12.19
C GLY A 316 23.88 12.52 11.45
N PRO A 317 24.90 11.97 10.76
CA PRO A 317 24.70 10.89 9.79
C PRO A 317 24.13 9.59 10.38
N GLY A 318 24.41 9.31 11.66
CA GLY A 318 23.88 8.14 12.35
C GLY A 318 22.37 8.20 12.55
N ALA A 319 21.85 9.39 12.89
CA ALA A 319 20.42 9.62 13.06
C ALA A 319 19.65 9.40 11.75
N ILE A 320 20.19 9.93 10.65
CA ILE A 320 19.64 9.76 9.30
C ILE A 320 19.59 8.28 8.92
N ALA A 321 20.66 7.52 9.21
CA ALA A 321 20.71 6.10 8.93
C ALA A 321 19.68 5.31 9.75
N ILE A 322 19.53 5.63 11.04
CA ILE A 322 18.53 5.01 11.92
C ILE A 322 17.12 5.35 11.43
N ALA A 323 16.82 6.64 11.22
CA ALA A 323 15.52 7.11 10.76
C ALA A 323 15.11 6.49 9.42
N ALA A 324 16.04 6.39 8.47
CA ALA A 324 15.80 5.73 7.20
C ALA A 324 15.62 4.20 7.33
N THR A 325 16.32 3.57 8.28
CA THR A 325 16.16 2.13 8.56
C THR A 325 14.82 1.83 9.21
N ILE A 326 14.34 2.70 10.09
CA ILE A 326 12.99 2.62 10.67
C ILE A 326 11.93 2.67 9.56
N GLY A 327 12.16 3.46 8.51
CA GLY A 327 11.28 3.54 7.35
C GLY A 327 11.11 2.22 6.58
N LEU A 328 12.06 1.28 6.69
CA LEU A 328 11.93 -0.05 6.09
C LEU A 328 10.79 -0.88 6.71
N ILE A 329 10.31 -0.48 7.90
CA ILE A 329 9.22 -1.16 8.58
C ILE A 329 7.90 -0.70 7.94
N PRO A 330 7.16 -1.60 7.25
CA PRO A 330 5.92 -1.21 6.62
C PRO A 330 4.84 -0.87 7.65
N GLY A 331 3.97 0.06 7.29
CA GLY A 331 2.91 0.59 8.15
C GLY A 331 3.03 2.09 8.37
N CYS A 332 1.96 2.72 8.87
CA CYS A 332 1.96 4.15 9.22
C CYS A 332 2.56 4.44 10.60
N GLY A 333 2.51 3.48 11.55
CA GLY A 333 3.01 3.64 12.92
C GLY A 333 4.46 4.14 13.01
N PRO A 334 5.46 3.41 12.47
CA PRO A 334 6.86 3.86 12.50
C PRO A 334 7.09 5.26 11.91
N GLN A 335 6.28 5.67 10.94
CA GLN A 335 6.35 6.99 10.32
C GLN A 335 5.77 8.06 11.24
N ILE A 336 4.61 7.80 11.85
CA ILE A 336 3.96 8.70 12.82
C ILE A 336 4.91 9.02 13.97
N ILE A 337 5.64 8.03 14.46
CA ILE A 337 6.65 8.21 15.51
C ILE A 337 7.73 9.20 15.07
N ALA A 338 8.27 9.03 13.87
CA ALA A 338 9.31 9.91 13.34
C ALA A 338 8.80 11.36 13.15
N MET A 339 7.56 11.53 12.66
CA MET A 339 6.94 12.84 12.50
C MET A 339 6.68 13.51 13.85
N THR A 340 6.17 12.77 14.84
CA THR A 340 5.95 13.28 16.20
C THR A 340 7.27 13.65 16.86
N ALA A 341 8.30 12.80 16.75
CA ALA A 341 9.64 13.08 17.27
C ALA A 341 10.26 14.34 16.64
N TYR A 342 9.98 14.62 15.36
CA TYR A 342 10.37 15.88 14.74
C TYR A 342 9.63 17.08 15.34
N VAL A 343 8.30 16.99 15.46
CA VAL A 343 7.47 18.05 16.04
C VAL A 343 7.84 18.35 17.50
N GLU A 344 8.29 17.34 18.25
CA GLU A 344 8.78 17.47 19.64
C GLU A 344 10.24 17.97 19.73
N GLY A 345 10.92 18.18 18.59
CA GLY A 345 12.31 18.64 18.54
C GLY A 345 13.35 17.57 18.89
N ILE A 346 12.97 16.29 18.86
CA ILE A 346 13.84 15.13 19.14
C ILE A 346 14.56 14.67 17.86
N LEU A 347 13.88 14.75 16.71
CA LEU A 347 14.40 14.34 15.40
C LEU A 347 14.72 15.58 14.55
N SER A 348 15.89 15.59 13.89
CA SER A 348 16.26 16.67 12.96
C SER A 348 15.53 16.55 11.61
N PHE A 349 15.38 17.67 10.90
CA PHE A 349 14.72 17.70 9.59
C PHE A 349 15.39 16.79 8.53
N PRO A 350 16.74 16.71 8.42
CA PRO A 350 17.39 15.75 7.53
C PRO A 350 17.01 14.29 7.82
N ALA A 351 16.88 13.93 9.10
CA ALA A 351 16.48 12.59 9.51
C ALA A 351 14.99 12.33 9.24
N LEU A 352 14.13 13.34 9.44
CA LEU A 352 12.72 13.32 9.05
C LEU A 352 12.56 13.01 7.55
N VAL A 353 13.26 13.75 6.69
CA VAL A 353 13.18 13.55 5.23
C VAL A 353 13.68 12.16 4.83
N ALA A 354 14.74 11.68 5.48
CA ALA A 354 15.28 10.36 5.22
C ALA A 354 14.26 9.26 5.56
N ASN A 355 13.63 9.35 6.73
CA ASN A 355 12.54 8.45 7.12
C ASN A 355 11.36 8.54 6.15
N ALA A 356 10.88 9.76 5.87
CA ALA A 356 9.72 10.02 5.03
C ALA A 356 9.85 9.40 3.62
N ILE A 357 11.04 9.49 3.01
CA ILE A 357 11.30 8.91 1.68
C ILE A 357 11.49 7.38 1.73
N SER A 358 12.13 6.88 2.79
CA SER A 358 12.43 5.46 2.94
C SER A 358 11.21 4.60 3.30
N GLN A 359 10.10 5.24 3.68
CA GLN A 359 8.93 4.56 4.20
C GLN A 359 7.88 4.28 3.12
N ASP A 360 7.54 3.00 2.96
CA ASP A 360 6.58 2.56 1.95
C ASP A 360 5.11 2.67 2.42
N GLY A 361 4.87 2.95 3.71
CA GLY A 361 3.55 3.04 4.34
C GLY A 361 2.71 1.75 4.24
N ASP A 362 1.40 1.87 4.44
CA ASP A 362 0.47 0.73 4.31
C ASP A 362 0.30 0.25 2.86
N ALA A 363 0.71 1.08 1.90
CA ALA A 363 0.67 0.74 0.49
C ALA A 363 1.57 -0.46 0.15
N LEU A 364 2.62 -0.73 0.93
CA LEU A 364 3.47 -1.89 0.69
C LEU A 364 2.70 -3.22 0.85
N PHE A 365 1.69 -3.30 1.74
CA PHE A 365 1.03 -4.57 2.04
C PHE A 365 0.31 -5.18 0.83
N PRO A 366 -0.54 -4.46 0.08
CA PRO A 366 -1.09 -4.97 -1.18
C PRO A 366 -0.03 -5.45 -2.18
N LEU A 367 1.09 -4.73 -2.30
CA LEU A 367 2.18 -5.10 -3.21
C LEU A 367 2.91 -6.36 -2.72
N LEU A 368 3.17 -6.48 -1.42
CA LEU A 368 3.81 -7.64 -0.81
C LEU A 368 2.99 -8.92 -1.04
N VAL A 369 1.66 -8.80 -0.95
CA VAL A 369 0.74 -9.92 -1.16
C VAL A 369 0.71 -10.37 -2.62
N ARG A 370 0.71 -9.43 -3.57
CA ARG A 370 0.59 -9.72 -5.00
C ARG A 370 1.92 -10.01 -5.70
N HIS A 371 2.99 -9.35 -5.29
CA HIS A 371 4.28 -9.39 -5.96
C HIS A 371 5.43 -9.22 -4.96
N ARG A 372 5.64 -10.25 -4.12
CA ARG A 372 6.64 -10.27 -3.03
C ARG A 372 8.02 -9.71 -3.43
N THR A 373 8.56 -10.15 -4.57
CA THR A 373 9.88 -9.71 -5.05
C THR A 373 9.90 -8.21 -5.37
N ALA A 374 8.81 -7.67 -5.92
CA ALA A 374 8.74 -6.24 -6.23
C ALA A 374 8.65 -5.41 -4.95
N SER A 375 7.88 -5.88 -3.97
CA SER A 375 7.76 -5.23 -2.66
C SER A 375 9.10 -5.19 -1.93
N LEU A 376 9.81 -6.33 -1.82
CA LEU A 376 11.10 -6.36 -1.12
C LEU A 376 12.16 -5.46 -1.77
N TRP A 377 12.23 -5.45 -3.10
CA TRP A 377 13.13 -4.53 -3.80
C TRP A 377 12.67 -3.09 -3.73
N ALA A 378 11.36 -2.83 -3.60
CA ALA A 378 10.86 -1.46 -3.49
C ALA A 378 11.36 -0.82 -2.21
N THR A 379 11.28 -1.53 -1.08
CA THR A 379 11.78 -1.09 0.22
C THR A 379 13.30 -0.81 0.20
N VAL A 380 14.07 -1.60 -0.54
CA VAL A 380 15.51 -1.31 -0.75
C VAL A 380 15.71 -0.06 -1.59
N HIS A 381 14.87 0.15 -2.60
CA HIS A 381 14.97 1.26 -3.55
C HIS A 381 14.39 2.56 -3.01
N THR A 382 13.58 2.54 -1.98
CA THR A 382 13.10 3.73 -1.24
C THR A 382 14.12 4.16 -0.18
N LEU A 383 14.84 3.22 0.44
CA LEU A 383 15.92 3.52 1.39
C LEU A 383 17.03 4.40 0.80
N LEU A 384 17.51 4.07 -0.40
CA LEU A 384 18.63 4.77 -1.05
C LEU A 384 18.38 6.27 -1.27
N PRO A 385 17.30 6.70 -1.95
CA PRO A 385 17.02 8.11 -2.11
C PRO A 385 16.76 8.80 -0.77
N GLY A 386 16.24 8.11 0.24
CA GLY A 386 16.02 8.66 1.58
C GLY A 386 17.34 9.02 2.27
N LEU A 387 18.28 8.08 2.30
CA LEU A 387 19.63 8.32 2.81
C LEU A 387 20.34 9.43 2.03
N ILE A 388 20.24 9.43 0.69
CA ILE A 388 20.87 10.46 -0.15
C ILE A 388 20.30 11.85 0.17
N CYS A 389 18.97 11.99 0.23
CA CYS A 389 18.33 13.27 0.50
C CYS A 389 18.63 13.75 1.92
N GLY A 390 18.53 12.89 2.93
CA GLY A 390 18.85 13.22 4.31
C GLY A 390 20.31 13.66 4.48
N LEU A 391 21.27 12.86 3.99
CA LEU A 391 22.69 13.22 4.07
C LEU A 391 23.01 14.51 3.30
N PHE A 392 22.35 14.73 2.17
CA PHE A 392 22.50 15.96 1.40
C PHE A 392 22.00 17.18 2.18
N LEU A 393 20.82 17.10 2.80
CA LEU A 393 20.25 18.17 3.64
C LEU A 393 21.13 18.48 4.84
N LEU A 394 21.66 17.46 5.51
CA LEU A 394 22.62 17.62 6.59
C LEU A 394 23.90 18.33 6.11
N TRP A 395 24.40 17.97 4.93
CA TRP A 395 25.62 18.56 4.38
C TRP A 395 25.46 20.04 4.03
N ILE A 396 24.29 20.45 3.51
CA ILE A 396 24.00 21.87 3.24
C ILE A 396 23.53 22.64 4.47
N GLY A 397 23.35 21.98 5.62
CA GLY A 397 22.92 22.60 6.87
C GLY A 397 21.46 23.08 6.87
N VAL A 398 20.58 22.39 6.14
CA VAL A 398 19.14 22.69 6.14
C VAL A 398 18.47 21.91 7.26
N ASP A 399 18.16 22.63 8.34
CA ASP A 399 17.45 22.11 9.51
C ASP A 399 16.46 23.17 10.02
N PRO A 400 15.32 23.37 9.32
CA PRO A 400 14.26 24.25 9.79
C PRO A 400 13.67 23.73 11.12
N PRO A 401 13.05 24.62 11.92
CA PRO A 401 12.53 24.30 13.24
C PRO A 401 11.43 23.23 13.24
#